data_AF-H3GHU9-F1
#
_entry.id   AF-H3GHU9-F1
#
_cell.length_a   1.000
_cell.length_b   1.000
_cell.length_c   1.000
_cell.angle_alpha   90.00
_cell.angle_beta   90.00
_cell.angle_gamma   90.00
#
_symmetry.space_group_name_H-M   'P 1'
#
loop_
_entity.id
_entity.type
_entity.pdbx_description
1 polymer ?
#
loop_
_entity_poly.entity_id
_entity_poly.type
_entity_poly.pdbx_seq_one_letter_code
_entity_poly.pdbx_strand_id
1 'polypeptide(L)'
;MRPNSSQQLGVGDYVVVNPKPSDSAGVKKLGRVQRLRSTGAVDVFYADGRVEERVGRDRLAPPTSPDSSRKPSGKTKKTPAVTKRESSRPRDDEELEEKPRAEPQRVGVAAQRRARTAETRNTANAKKRPASPHTARAAHKQPIASSRRQRDLSDSVAHTQKQVEDIIEAITATDADAVVVLLRVIRSAPQITAECIHEQNGELLLLDTIQTHSSHAVLLCYGCVLMRKLCHLSVDAVELFLHHGIIPTVAHALLSFPEDAILQASACGCLAVLTQTSEVSKNDMLAMDEPSILGLVLTSLAIHREYSNLTRQVQIYACEGEAWSCVT
;
A
#
# COMPACT_ATOMS: atom_id res chain seq x y z
N MET A 1 21.18 -44.27 10.29
CA MET A 1 21.04 -43.41 9.08
C MET A 1 21.00 -41.95 9.53
N ARG A 2 21.77 -41.05 8.89
CA ARG A 2 21.66 -39.60 9.13
C ARG A 2 20.80 -39.00 7.99
N PRO A 3 19.73 -38.25 8.26
CA PRO A 3 18.98 -37.57 7.21
C PRO A 3 19.83 -36.44 6.61
N ASN A 4 19.61 -36.21 5.31
CA ASN A 4 20.53 -35.48 4.43
C ASN A 4 20.34 -33.96 4.44
N SER A 5 21.38 -33.26 3.99
CA SER A 5 21.35 -31.92 3.40
C SER A 5 20.47 -30.85 4.10
N SER A 6 21.11 -30.03 4.94
CA SER A 6 20.56 -28.75 5.40
C SER A 6 20.37 -27.77 4.24
N GLN A 7 19.29 -27.91 3.46
CA GLN A 7 18.96 -26.99 2.38
C GLN A 7 18.76 -25.58 2.97
N GLN A 8 19.57 -24.63 2.52
CA GLN A 8 19.66 -23.31 3.12
C GLN A 8 18.55 -22.42 2.55
N LEU A 9 17.38 -22.44 3.21
CA LEU A 9 16.23 -21.61 2.84
C LEU A 9 16.61 -20.11 2.86
N GLY A 10 16.30 -19.43 1.75
CA GLY A 10 16.43 -17.99 1.57
C GLY A 10 15.11 -17.24 1.79
N VAL A 11 15.19 -15.91 1.90
CA VAL A 11 14.00 -15.05 1.80
C VAL A 11 13.53 -15.04 0.35
N GLY A 12 12.24 -15.28 0.13
CA GLY A 12 11.64 -15.38 -1.19
C GLY A 12 11.43 -16.81 -1.70
N ASP A 13 11.98 -17.82 -1.02
CA ASP A 13 11.78 -19.24 -1.37
C ASP A 13 10.33 -19.70 -1.16
N TYR A 14 9.87 -20.64 -1.98
CA TYR A 14 8.59 -21.31 -1.79
C TYR A 14 8.77 -22.54 -0.89
N VAL A 15 7.94 -22.65 0.13
CA VAL A 15 7.96 -23.74 1.11
C VAL A 15 6.56 -24.32 1.32
N VAL A 16 6.49 -25.63 1.54
CA VAL A 16 5.24 -26.30 1.91
C VAL A 16 5.21 -26.44 3.43
N VAL A 17 4.24 -25.77 4.07
CA VAL A 17 4.06 -25.77 5.52
C VAL A 17 3.07 -26.87 5.89
N ASN A 18 3.52 -27.79 6.74
CA ASN A 18 2.67 -28.81 7.36
C ASN A 18 1.73 -28.16 8.40
N PRO A 19 0.49 -28.65 8.56
CA PRO A 19 -0.46 -28.14 9.55
C PRO A 19 0.09 -28.24 10.98
N LYS A 20 -0.49 -27.49 11.91
CA LYS A 20 -0.18 -27.63 13.34
C LYS A 20 -0.77 -28.95 13.86
N PRO A 21 -0.15 -29.62 14.84
CA PRO A 21 -0.71 -30.84 15.43
C PRO A 21 -2.04 -30.61 16.17
N SER A 22 -2.40 -29.36 16.48
CA SER A 22 -3.73 -28.97 16.96
C SER A 22 -4.82 -29.04 15.88
N ASP A 23 -4.43 -28.92 14.62
CA ASP A 23 -5.33 -28.77 13.47
C ASP A 23 -5.44 -30.12 12.76
N SER A 24 -6.13 -31.06 13.40
CA SER A 24 -6.21 -32.48 13.02
C SER A 24 -6.83 -32.77 11.63
N ALA A 25 -7.32 -31.75 10.93
CA ALA A 25 -7.82 -31.81 9.56
C ALA A 25 -7.10 -30.84 8.58
N GLY A 26 -5.94 -30.29 8.97
CA GLY A 26 -5.26 -29.25 8.19
C GLY A 26 -4.61 -29.77 6.90
N VAL A 27 -4.93 -29.13 5.76
CA VAL A 27 -4.24 -29.36 4.49
C VAL A 27 -2.88 -28.65 4.50
N LYS A 28 -1.84 -29.25 3.90
CA LYS A 28 -0.53 -28.61 3.71
C LYS A 28 -0.68 -27.34 2.87
N LYS A 29 -0.08 -26.23 3.31
CA LYS A 29 -0.18 -24.93 2.62
C LYS A 29 1.13 -24.57 1.93
N LEU A 30 1.06 -24.12 0.67
CA LEU A 30 2.19 -23.52 -0.02
C LEU A 30 2.28 -22.04 0.37
N GLY A 31 3.45 -21.60 0.82
CA GLY A 31 3.72 -20.20 1.15
C GLY A 31 5.13 -19.78 0.73
N ARG A 32 5.42 -18.48 0.87
CA ARG A 32 6.70 -17.87 0.53
C ARG A 32 7.40 -17.37 1.79
N VAL A 33 8.69 -17.67 1.94
CA VAL A 33 9.49 -17.21 3.09
C VAL A 33 9.63 -15.69 3.03
N GLN A 34 9.04 -14.99 4.00
CA GLN A 34 9.09 -13.53 4.10
C GLN A 34 10.28 -13.05 4.95
N ARG A 35 10.63 -13.79 6.00
CA ARG A 35 11.72 -13.44 6.92
C ARG A 35 12.35 -14.69 7.54
N LEU A 36 13.69 -14.70 7.59
CA LEU A 36 14.47 -15.69 8.35
C LEU A 36 14.79 -15.10 9.74
N ARG A 37 14.58 -15.87 10.81
CA ARG A 37 14.94 -15.46 12.17
C ARG A 37 16.25 -16.12 12.61
N SER A 38 16.97 -15.47 13.52
CA SER A 38 18.23 -15.98 14.10
C SER A 38 18.07 -17.32 14.82
N THR A 39 16.86 -17.66 15.27
CA THR A 39 16.50 -18.96 15.87
C THR A 39 16.33 -20.09 14.85
N GLY A 40 16.47 -19.82 13.55
CA GLY A 40 16.23 -20.79 12.47
C GLY A 40 14.77 -21.00 12.10
N ALA A 41 13.83 -20.38 12.82
CA ALA A 41 12.42 -20.30 12.44
C ALA A 41 12.22 -19.26 11.32
N VAL A 42 11.13 -19.39 10.57
CA VAL A 42 10.81 -18.52 9.42
C VAL A 42 9.41 -17.94 9.54
N ASP A 43 9.20 -16.75 8.98
CA ASP A 43 7.86 -16.18 8.80
C ASP A 43 7.41 -16.44 7.36
N VAL A 44 6.22 -17.02 7.18
CA VAL A 44 5.71 -17.48 5.88
C VAL A 44 4.49 -16.66 5.48
N PHE A 45 4.52 -16.07 4.29
CA PHE A 45 3.41 -15.37 3.66
C PHE A 45 2.66 -16.32 2.71
N TYR A 46 1.35 -16.48 2.89
CA TYR A 46 0.49 -17.35 2.09
C TYR A 46 -0.25 -16.56 0.99
N ALA A 47 -0.74 -17.27 -0.03
CA ALA A 47 -1.50 -16.67 -1.12
C ALA A 47 -2.87 -16.08 -0.70
N ASP A 48 -3.38 -16.45 0.48
CA ASP A 48 -4.59 -15.87 1.09
C ASP A 48 -4.31 -14.55 1.85
N GLY A 49 -3.09 -14.01 1.74
CA GLY A 49 -2.65 -12.78 2.40
C GLY A 49 -2.27 -12.96 3.87
N ARG A 50 -2.41 -14.15 4.45
CA ARG A 50 -2.06 -14.41 5.85
C ARG A 50 -0.56 -14.63 6.02
N VAL A 51 -0.03 -14.16 7.15
CA VAL A 51 1.34 -14.46 7.61
C VAL A 51 1.26 -15.44 8.78
N GLU A 52 2.05 -16.51 8.74
CA GLU A 52 2.33 -17.34 9.91
C GLU A 52 3.76 -17.08 10.39
N GLU A 53 3.90 -16.50 11.57
CA GLU A 53 5.19 -16.21 12.18
C GLU A 53 5.81 -17.44 12.85
N ARG A 54 7.15 -17.45 12.91
CA ARG A 54 7.95 -18.42 13.68
C ARG A 54 7.66 -19.89 13.34
N VAL A 55 7.41 -20.20 12.07
CA VAL A 55 7.29 -21.58 11.58
C VAL A 55 8.62 -22.31 11.79
N GLY A 56 8.59 -23.41 12.54
CA GLY A 56 9.75 -24.27 12.78
C GLY A 56 10.14 -25.08 11.54
N ARG A 57 11.44 -25.37 11.39
CA ARG A 57 11.97 -26.14 10.23
C ARG A 57 11.37 -27.53 10.08
N ASP A 58 10.97 -28.14 11.18
CA ASP A 58 10.25 -29.41 11.27
C ASP A 58 8.90 -29.39 10.52
N ARG A 59 8.26 -28.22 10.41
CA ARG A 59 7.01 -28.03 9.65
C ARG A 59 7.23 -27.64 8.20
N LEU A 60 8.46 -27.41 7.76
CA LEU A 60 8.78 -27.03 6.37
C LEU A 60 9.21 -28.24 5.56
N ALA A 61 8.46 -28.54 4.51
CA ALA A 61 8.90 -29.44 3.45
C ALA A 61 9.40 -28.64 2.24
N PRO A 62 10.47 -29.09 1.55
CA PRO A 62 10.84 -28.52 0.26
C PRO A 62 9.66 -28.70 -0.72
N PRO A 63 9.46 -27.77 -1.66
CA PRO A 63 8.43 -27.92 -2.68
C PRO A 63 8.78 -29.13 -3.55
N THR A 64 8.03 -30.22 -3.37
CA THR A 64 8.09 -31.38 -4.28
C THR A 64 7.69 -30.90 -5.65
N SER A 65 8.66 -30.79 -6.56
CA SER A 65 8.50 -30.25 -7.91
C SER A 65 7.34 -30.93 -8.64
N PRO A 66 6.23 -30.22 -8.91
CA PRO A 66 5.18 -30.74 -9.77
C PRO A 66 5.64 -30.62 -11.23
N ASP A 67 5.15 -31.53 -12.06
CA ASP A 67 5.62 -31.79 -13.41
C ASP A 67 5.64 -30.58 -14.35
N SER A 68 6.59 -30.61 -15.29
CA SER A 68 6.77 -29.55 -16.29
C SER A 68 5.66 -29.56 -17.34
N SER A 69 4.58 -28.79 -17.14
CA SER A 69 3.61 -28.51 -18.21
C SER A 69 2.89 -27.17 -18.09
N ARG A 70 3.43 -26.13 -18.75
CA ARG A 70 2.74 -25.10 -19.56
C ARG A 70 3.69 -23.94 -19.89
N LYS A 71 4.28 -23.96 -21.09
CA LYS A 71 4.77 -22.75 -21.77
C LYS A 71 3.62 -22.17 -22.61
N PRO A 72 3.38 -20.85 -22.63
CA PRO A 72 2.51 -20.23 -23.62
C PRO A 72 3.26 -20.11 -24.95
N SER A 73 2.72 -20.68 -26.03
CA SER A 73 3.26 -20.50 -27.39
C SER A 73 2.56 -19.34 -28.09
N GLY A 74 3.32 -18.29 -28.42
CA GLY A 74 2.84 -17.26 -29.34
C GLY A 74 2.79 -17.80 -30.78
N LYS A 75 1.73 -17.47 -31.53
CA LYS A 75 1.69 -17.59 -32.99
C LYS A 75 0.90 -16.45 -33.63
N THR A 76 1.53 -15.83 -34.62
CA THR A 76 1.03 -14.68 -35.39
C THR A 76 0.27 -15.12 -36.64
N LYS A 77 -0.55 -14.21 -37.21
CA LYS A 77 -1.13 -14.19 -38.57
C LYS A 77 -2.18 -15.27 -38.92
N LYS A 78 -3.42 -14.84 -39.20
CA LYS A 78 -3.88 -14.50 -40.57
C LYS A 78 -5.32 -13.96 -40.59
N THR A 79 -5.57 -12.91 -41.37
CA THR A 79 -6.87 -12.51 -41.93
C THR A 79 -7.34 -13.54 -42.98
N PRO A 80 -8.66 -13.65 -43.23
CA PRO A 80 -9.22 -12.94 -44.40
C PRO A 80 -10.62 -12.33 -44.20
N ALA A 81 -11.04 -11.62 -45.24
CA ALA A 81 -12.14 -10.67 -45.30
C ALA A 81 -13.55 -11.26 -45.58
N VAL A 82 -14.56 -10.39 -45.35
CA VAL A 82 -15.85 -10.27 -46.09
C VAL A 82 -16.96 -11.32 -45.84
N THR A 83 -18.06 -10.86 -45.22
CA THR A 83 -19.35 -10.67 -45.92
C THR A 83 -20.34 -9.81 -45.11
N LYS A 84 -21.11 -8.96 -45.82
CA LYS A 84 -22.27 -8.23 -45.27
C LYS A 84 -23.42 -9.21 -44.99
N ARG A 85 -24.20 -8.98 -43.93
CA ARG A 85 -25.68 -8.97 -44.05
C ARG A 85 -26.34 -8.10 -42.99
N GLU A 86 -27.52 -7.63 -43.34
CA GLU A 86 -28.26 -6.52 -42.74
C GLU A 86 -29.71 -6.98 -42.58
N SER A 87 -30.26 -6.94 -41.36
CA SER A 87 -31.69 -7.19 -41.09
C SER A 87 -32.12 -6.75 -39.68
N SER A 88 -32.45 -5.47 -39.57
CA SER A 88 -33.52 -4.86 -38.75
C SER A 88 -34.40 -5.70 -37.80
N ARG A 89 -34.48 -5.22 -36.53
CA ARG A 89 -35.69 -4.91 -35.70
C ARG A 89 -36.68 -6.05 -35.29
N PRO A 90 -37.59 -5.83 -34.30
CA PRO A 90 -37.60 -4.88 -33.16
C PRO A 90 -37.91 -5.55 -31.78
N ARG A 91 -37.98 -4.71 -30.72
CA ARG A 91 -38.77 -4.76 -29.46
C ARG A 91 -39.41 -6.07 -28.98
N ASP A 92 -39.33 -6.31 -27.67
CA ASP A 92 -40.53 -6.24 -26.80
C ASP A 92 -40.15 -5.82 -25.37
N ASP A 93 -41.09 -5.16 -24.70
CA ASP A 93 -41.02 -4.69 -23.32
C ASP A 93 -41.67 -5.72 -22.38
N GLU A 94 -41.06 -6.07 -21.25
CA GLU A 94 -41.79 -6.56 -20.06
C GLU A 94 -41.19 -6.00 -18.77
N GLU A 95 -41.80 -4.90 -18.35
CA GLU A 95 -41.97 -4.43 -16.98
C GLU A 95 -42.63 -5.52 -16.11
N LEU A 96 -42.11 -5.81 -14.90
CA LEU A 96 -42.92 -6.42 -13.83
C LEU A 96 -42.37 -6.17 -12.41
N GLU A 97 -43.16 -5.37 -11.69
CA GLU A 97 -43.24 -5.02 -10.27
C GLU A 97 -42.28 -5.58 -9.20
N GLU A 98 -41.71 -4.60 -8.51
CA GLU A 98 -41.55 -4.47 -7.04
C GLU A 98 -42.45 -5.35 -6.15
N LYS A 99 -41.85 -5.92 -5.07
CA LYS A 99 -42.62 -6.45 -3.93
C LYS A 99 -41.87 -6.32 -2.61
N PRO A 100 -42.33 -5.51 -1.64
CA PRO A 100 -41.64 -5.33 -0.37
C PRO A 100 -41.92 -6.48 0.61
N ARG A 101 -40.93 -6.82 1.46
CA ARG A 101 -41.15 -7.62 2.67
C ARG A 101 -40.41 -7.05 3.88
N ALA A 102 -41.15 -6.99 4.98
CA ALA A 102 -40.84 -6.22 6.18
C ALA A 102 -39.72 -6.79 7.07
N GLU A 103 -39.21 -5.91 7.93
CA GLU A 103 -38.42 -6.22 9.13
C GLU A 103 -39.17 -7.13 10.13
N PRO A 104 -38.44 -7.69 11.10
CA PRO A 104 -38.88 -7.57 12.49
C PRO A 104 -37.80 -7.01 13.44
N GLN A 105 -38.25 -6.24 14.44
CA GLN A 105 -37.38 -5.55 15.40
C GLN A 105 -36.83 -6.43 16.54
N ARG A 106 -35.57 -6.12 16.90
CA ARG A 106 -34.97 -6.02 18.27
C ARG A 106 -35.48 -6.90 19.43
N VAL A 107 -34.57 -7.74 19.95
CA VAL A 107 -34.10 -7.80 21.37
C VAL A 107 -32.63 -8.29 21.37
N GLY A 108 -31.67 -7.88 22.20
CA GLY A 108 -31.62 -6.76 23.17
C GLY A 108 -30.90 -7.08 24.49
N VAL A 109 -29.56 -6.99 24.57
CA VAL A 109 -28.79 -7.11 25.83
C VAL A 109 -27.68 -6.05 25.94
N ALA A 110 -27.64 -5.32 27.05
CA ALA A 110 -26.60 -4.34 27.36
C ALA A 110 -25.45 -4.95 28.19
N ALA A 111 -24.21 -4.50 27.98
CA ALA A 111 -23.07 -4.82 28.83
C ALA A 111 -22.12 -3.62 28.98
N GLN A 112 -22.32 -2.82 30.02
CA GLN A 112 -21.39 -1.76 30.43
C GLN A 112 -20.11 -2.36 31.03
N ARG A 113 -18.94 -1.84 30.65
CA ARG A 113 -17.70 -1.89 31.47
C ARG A 113 -16.78 -0.72 31.08
N ARG A 114 -16.89 0.38 31.83
CA ARG A 114 -15.95 0.80 32.89
C ARG A 114 -14.59 1.27 32.38
N ALA A 115 -14.46 2.60 32.27
CA ALA A 115 -13.17 3.28 32.34
C ALA A 115 -12.48 3.05 33.69
N ARG A 116 -11.15 3.04 33.70
CA ARG A 116 -10.33 3.31 34.88
C ARG A 116 -9.13 4.17 34.51
N THR A 117 -9.07 5.32 35.15
CA THR A 117 -7.91 6.20 35.29
C THR A 117 -6.74 5.51 35.99
N ALA A 118 -5.52 5.95 35.68
CA ALA A 118 -4.34 5.71 36.49
C ALA A 118 -3.40 6.93 36.42
N GLU A 119 -3.57 7.85 37.37
CA GLU A 119 -2.52 8.81 37.71
C GLU A 119 -1.49 8.11 38.60
N THR A 120 -0.19 8.36 38.43
CA THR A 120 0.76 8.39 39.56
C THR A 120 1.94 9.32 39.24
N ARG A 121 2.13 10.34 40.08
CA ARG A 121 3.30 11.23 40.09
C ARG A 121 4.49 10.59 40.83
N ASN A 122 5.70 11.05 40.50
CA ASN A 122 6.84 11.46 41.36
C ASN A 122 6.97 10.81 42.78
N THR A 123 8.15 10.53 43.34
CA THR A 123 9.41 11.33 43.31
C THR A 123 10.57 10.54 43.96
N ALA A 124 11.80 11.02 43.73
CA ALA A 124 12.97 10.97 44.64
C ALA A 124 13.58 9.61 45.06
N ASN A 125 14.88 9.43 44.79
CA ASN A 125 15.87 9.69 45.85
C ASN A 125 17.29 9.96 45.30
N ALA A 126 18.16 10.50 46.15
CA ALA A 126 19.45 11.08 45.74
C ALA A 126 20.70 10.36 46.31
N LYS A 127 21.86 10.75 45.77
CA LYS A 127 23.16 11.00 46.46
C LYS A 127 24.28 9.94 46.34
N LYS A 128 25.50 10.51 46.21
CA LYS A 128 26.88 9.97 46.43
C LYS A 128 27.64 9.24 45.29
N ARG A 129 28.59 9.99 44.69
CA ARG A 129 29.96 9.52 44.29
C ARG A 129 30.78 9.16 45.56
N PRO A 130 31.85 8.35 45.48
CA PRO A 130 33.20 8.86 45.14
C PRO A 130 33.97 7.97 44.12
N ALA A 131 35.31 8.09 44.06
CA ALA A 131 36.14 7.84 42.88
C ALA A 131 36.90 6.49 42.80
N SER A 132 37.37 6.22 41.56
CA SER A 132 38.51 5.45 41.00
C SER A 132 39.66 4.94 41.90
N PRO A 133 40.66 4.17 41.39
CA PRO A 133 40.79 3.41 40.11
C PRO A 133 41.24 1.92 40.29
N HIS A 134 41.30 1.11 39.22
CA HIS A 134 42.49 0.34 38.76
C HIS A 134 42.20 -0.79 37.75
N THR A 135 42.97 -0.79 36.66
CA THR A 135 43.48 -1.92 35.84
C THR A 135 42.64 -3.20 35.62
N ALA A 136 42.19 -3.41 34.38
CA ALA A 136 42.14 -4.74 33.74
C ALA A 136 42.37 -4.64 32.22
N ARG A 137 43.49 -5.22 31.75
CA ARG A 137 43.92 -5.24 30.34
C ARG A 137 43.19 -6.36 29.59
N ALA A 138 42.05 -6.05 28.97
CA ALA A 138 41.31 -7.00 28.12
C ALA A 138 41.66 -6.80 26.63
N ALA A 139 42.01 -7.89 25.94
CA ALA A 139 42.50 -7.86 24.57
C ALA A 139 41.43 -7.39 23.55
N HIS A 140 41.77 -6.36 22.78
CA HIS A 140 40.94 -5.83 21.71
C HIS A 140 40.94 -6.78 20.49
N LYS A 141 40.07 -7.81 20.49
CA LYS A 141 39.66 -8.48 19.24
C LYS A 141 38.54 -7.67 18.59
N GLN A 142 38.90 -6.82 17.65
CA GLN A 142 37.93 -6.00 16.91
C GLN A 142 36.96 -6.85 16.09
N PRO A 143 35.66 -6.47 16.01
CA PRO A 143 34.67 -7.14 15.18
C PRO A 143 34.76 -6.64 13.72
N ILE A 144 35.73 -7.12 12.95
CA ILE A 144 35.91 -6.75 11.52
C ILE A 144 34.62 -7.02 10.69
N ALA A 145 33.76 -7.94 11.14
CA ALA A 145 32.51 -8.30 10.48
C ALA A 145 31.39 -7.24 10.53
N SER A 146 31.36 -6.34 11.54
CA SER A 146 30.32 -5.29 11.60
C SER A 146 30.58 -4.16 10.60
N SER A 147 31.86 -3.79 10.41
CA SER A 147 32.27 -2.71 9.52
C SER A 147 31.92 -2.96 8.04
N ARG A 148 32.02 -4.20 7.55
CA ARG A 148 31.59 -4.53 6.18
C ARG A 148 30.09 -4.32 5.98
N ARG A 149 29.24 -4.93 6.83
CA ARG A 149 27.78 -4.79 6.72
C ARG A 149 27.29 -3.35 6.82
N GLN A 150 27.95 -2.53 7.62
CA GLN A 150 27.61 -1.10 7.74
C GLN A 150 27.98 -0.32 6.46
N ARG A 151 29.09 -0.69 5.79
CA ARG A 151 29.46 -0.13 4.49
C ARG A 151 28.50 -0.58 3.39
N ASP A 152 28.20 -1.87 3.31
CA ASP A 152 27.26 -2.42 2.32
C ASP A 152 25.86 -1.74 2.40
N LEU A 153 25.41 -1.39 3.61
CA LEU A 153 24.19 -0.60 3.81
C LEU A 153 24.36 0.85 3.35
N SER A 154 25.45 1.53 3.72
CA SER A 154 25.74 2.91 3.30
C SER A 154 25.80 3.04 1.78
N ASP A 155 26.42 2.09 1.10
CA ASP A 155 26.54 2.05 -0.36
C ASP A 155 25.16 1.82 -1.01
N SER A 156 24.29 1.01 -0.37
CA SER A 156 22.90 0.83 -0.82
C SER A 156 22.01 2.06 -0.61
N VAL A 157 22.24 2.86 0.46
CA VAL A 157 21.53 4.13 0.68
C VAL A 157 21.98 5.14 -0.37
N ALA A 158 23.29 5.33 -0.56
CA ALA A 158 23.83 6.25 -1.56
C ALA A 158 23.40 5.89 -3.00
N HIS A 159 23.31 4.59 -3.33
CA HIS A 159 22.76 4.16 -4.61
C HIS A 159 21.27 4.49 -4.77
N THR A 160 20.48 4.36 -3.70
CA THR A 160 19.05 4.72 -3.70
C THR A 160 18.87 6.22 -3.85
N GLN A 161 19.63 7.02 -3.11
CA GLN A 161 19.62 8.49 -3.17
C GLN A 161 19.93 8.97 -4.59
N LYS A 162 21.04 8.51 -5.18
CA LYS A 162 21.36 8.84 -6.58
C LYS A 162 20.28 8.39 -7.56
N GLN A 163 19.71 7.19 -7.36
CA GLN A 163 18.61 6.73 -8.22
C GLN A 163 17.38 7.65 -8.13
N VAL A 164 17.08 8.23 -6.96
CA VAL A 164 15.99 9.20 -6.81
C VAL A 164 16.35 10.53 -7.48
N GLU A 165 17.57 11.03 -7.33
CA GLU A 165 18.09 12.22 -8.04
C GLU A 165 17.93 12.08 -9.57
N ASP A 166 18.45 10.99 -10.15
CA ASP A 166 18.34 10.70 -11.60
C ASP A 166 16.87 10.64 -12.07
N ILE A 167 15.93 10.22 -11.21
CA ILE A 167 14.48 10.16 -11.51
C ILE A 167 13.80 11.53 -11.38
N ILE A 168 14.16 12.34 -10.39
CA ILE A 168 13.62 13.70 -10.22
C ILE A 168 14.06 14.61 -11.38
N GLU A 169 15.29 14.46 -11.87
CA GLU A 169 15.75 15.12 -13.10
C GLU A 169 14.90 14.69 -14.32
N ALA A 170 14.58 13.41 -14.46
CA ALA A 170 13.72 12.90 -15.53
C ALA A 170 12.25 13.41 -15.43
N ILE A 171 11.69 13.53 -14.22
CA ILE A 171 10.38 14.16 -14.00
C ILE A 171 10.42 15.64 -14.42
N THR A 172 11.50 16.34 -14.09
CA THR A 172 11.71 17.75 -14.51
C THR A 172 11.83 17.88 -16.03
N ALA A 173 12.36 16.85 -16.71
CA ALA A 173 12.38 16.73 -18.17
C ALA A 173 11.05 16.24 -18.78
N THR A 174 9.96 16.25 -17.99
CA THR A 174 8.60 15.81 -18.34
C THR A 174 8.45 14.37 -18.83
N ASP A 175 9.34 13.47 -18.41
CA ASP A 175 9.19 12.03 -18.68
C ASP A 175 8.10 11.41 -17.78
N ALA A 176 6.94 11.11 -18.38
CA ALA A 176 5.82 10.48 -17.69
C ALA A 176 6.14 9.08 -17.13
N ASP A 177 7.10 8.35 -17.72
CA ASP A 177 7.51 7.03 -17.21
C ASP A 177 8.34 7.16 -15.91
N ALA A 178 8.99 8.31 -15.68
CA ALA A 178 9.79 8.55 -14.48
C ALA A 178 8.95 8.48 -13.19
N VAL A 179 7.69 8.92 -13.21
CA VAL A 179 6.75 8.78 -12.07
C VAL A 179 6.47 7.31 -11.74
N VAL A 180 6.41 6.45 -12.75
CA VAL A 180 6.22 4.99 -12.58
C VAL A 180 7.47 4.36 -11.95
N VAL A 181 8.66 4.79 -12.36
CA VAL A 181 9.93 4.36 -11.76
C VAL A 181 10.02 4.85 -10.31
N LEU A 182 9.67 6.10 -10.01
CA LEU A 182 9.66 6.64 -8.66
C LEU A 182 8.73 5.85 -7.73
N LEU A 183 7.52 5.53 -8.21
CA LEU A 183 6.56 4.70 -7.49
C LEU A 183 7.08 3.27 -7.23
N ARG A 184 7.98 2.75 -8.07
CA ARG A 184 8.67 1.48 -7.81
C ARG A 184 9.75 1.63 -6.73
N VAL A 185 10.56 2.70 -6.78
CA VAL A 185 11.65 2.95 -5.83
C VAL A 185 11.12 3.20 -4.40
N ILE A 186 10.09 4.04 -4.24
CA ILE A 186 9.47 4.32 -2.93
C ILE A 186 8.79 3.08 -2.30
N ARG A 187 8.45 2.06 -3.08
CA ARG A 187 7.97 0.77 -2.57
C ARG A 187 9.09 -0.13 -2.05
N SER A 188 10.30 0.05 -2.55
CA SER A 188 11.50 -0.69 -2.12
C SER A 188 12.20 -0.04 -0.93
N ALA A 189 12.30 1.29 -0.88
CA ALA A 189 13.02 2.03 0.15
C ALA A 189 12.24 3.30 0.63
N PRO A 190 11.05 3.14 1.24
CA PRO A 190 10.09 4.24 1.44
C PRO A 190 10.62 5.46 2.19
N GLN A 191 11.27 5.30 3.35
CA GLN A 191 11.77 6.44 4.14
C GLN A 191 12.85 7.22 3.40
N ILE A 192 13.92 6.54 2.97
CA ILE A 192 15.03 7.14 2.22
C ILE A 192 14.52 7.83 0.96
N THR A 193 13.60 7.20 0.23
CA THR A 193 13.04 7.80 -1.00
C THR A 193 12.22 9.05 -0.69
N ALA A 194 11.43 9.06 0.39
CA ALA A 194 10.68 10.25 0.79
C ALA A 194 11.61 11.39 1.26
N GLU A 195 12.65 11.08 2.02
CA GLU A 195 13.69 12.04 2.43
C GLU A 195 14.37 12.67 1.20
N CYS A 196 14.85 11.85 0.25
CA CYS A 196 15.51 12.35 -0.97
C CYS A 196 14.56 13.10 -1.93
N ILE A 197 13.26 12.76 -1.97
CA ILE A 197 12.24 13.53 -2.69
C ILE A 197 12.11 14.92 -2.06
N HIS A 198 11.98 14.98 -0.73
CA HIS A 198 11.79 16.22 0.02
C HIS A 198 12.98 17.18 -0.11
N GLU A 199 14.20 16.66 0.02
CA GLU A 199 15.45 17.42 -0.18
C GLU A 199 15.54 18.12 -1.56
N GLN A 200 14.80 17.61 -2.56
CA GLN A 200 14.79 18.10 -3.93
C GLN A 200 13.50 18.85 -4.32
N ASN A 201 12.58 19.10 -3.38
CA ASN A 201 11.22 19.59 -3.65
C ASN A 201 10.44 18.73 -4.67
N GLY A 202 10.71 17.42 -4.68
CA GLY A 202 10.14 16.49 -5.64
C GLY A 202 8.62 16.34 -5.55
N GLU A 203 8.02 16.71 -4.41
CA GLU A 203 6.57 16.84 -4.23
C GLU A 203 5.99 17.95 -5.14
N LEU A 204 6.65 19.10 -5.23
CA LEU A 204 6.21 20.20 -6.11
C LEU A 204 6.35 19.82 -7.57
N LEU A 205 7.48 19.22 -7.95
CA LEU A 205 7.71 18.73 -9.31
C LEU A 205 6.70 17.64 -9.72
N LEU A 206 6.35 16.75 -8.80
CA LEU A 206 5.31 15.74 -9.01
C LEU A 206 3.93 16.41 -9.21
N LEU A 207 3.57 17.38 -8.37
CA LEU A 207 2.27 18.05 -8.47
C LEU A 207 2.15 18.88 -9.77
N ASP A 208 3.19 19.62 -10.13
CA ASP A 208 3.27 20.38 -11.39
C ASP A 208 3.21 19.46 -12.62
N THR A 209 3.89 18.31 -12.56
CA THR A 209 3.82 17.27 -13.61
C THR A 209 2.39 16.74 -13.79
N ILE A 210 1.68 16.49 -12.68
CA ILE A 210 0.28 16.03 -12.67
C ILE A 210 -0.66 17.12 -13.23
N GLN A 211 -0.46 18.37 -12.84
CA GLN A 211 -1.25 19.51 -13.32
C GLN A 211 -1.03 19.77 -14.82
N THR A 212 0.22 19.71 -15.28
CA THR A 212 0.60 19.87 -16.70
C THR A 212 0.01 18.75 -17.57
N HIS A 213 -0.09 17.53 -17.05
CA HIS A 213 -0.57 16.36 -17.78
C HIS A 213 -1.98 15.90 -17.32
N SER A 214 -2.86 16.86 -17.03
CA SER A 214 -4.24 16.64 -16.56
C SER A 214 -5.13 15.80 -17.50
N SER A 215 -4.72 15.56 -18.74
CA SER A 215 -5.40 14.70 -19.71
C SER A 215 -4.89 13.25 -19.75
N HIS A 216 -3.86 12.90 -18.98
CA HIS A 216 -3.22 11.58 -19.05
C HIS A 216 -3.56 10.68 -17.84
N ALA A 217 -4.74 10.05 -17.87
CA ALA A 217 -5.32 9.27 -16.77
C ALA A 217 -4.35 8.31 -16.04
N VAL A 218 -3.49 7.59 -16.80
CA VAL A 218 -2.51 6.65 -16.23
C VAL A 218 -1.47 7.36 -15.37
N LEU A 219 -1.00 8.54 -15.79
CA LEU A 219 -0.04 9.34 -15.02
C LEU A 219 -0.70 9.96 -13.80
N LEU A 220 -1.95 10.44 -13.93
CA LEU A 220 -2.74 10.92 -12.78
C LEU A 220 -2.93 9.82 -11.72
N CYS A 221 -3.21 8.58 -12.17
CA CYS A 221 -3.37 7.44 -11.27
C CYS A 221 -2.06 7.16 -10.50
N TYR A 222 -0.93 7.06 -11.19
CA TYR A 222 0.37 6.86 -10.53
C TYR A 222 0.74 8.03 -9.61
N GLY A 223 0.44 9.27 -10.04
CA GLY A 223 0.57 10.48 -9.25
C GLY A 223 -0.22 10.43 -7.95
N CYS A 224 -1.52 10.16 -8.01
CA CYS A 224 -2.37 10.02 -6.81
C CYS A 224 -1.89 8.93 -5.86
N VAL A 225 -1.45 7.77 -6.36
CA VAL A 225 -0.87 6.71 -5.52
C VAL A 225 0.45 7.15 -4.86
N LEU A 226 1.28 7.90 -5.59
CA LEU A 226 2.57 8.39 -5.09
C LEU A 226 2.39 9.53 -4.05
N MET A 227 1.56 10.52 -4.33
CA MET A 227 1.19 11.59 -3.38
C MET A 227 0.61 10.98 -2.10
N ARG A 228 -0.36 10.07 -2.21
CA ARG A 228 -0.91 9.31 -1.07
C ARG A 228 0.19 8.58 -0.27
N LYS A 229 1.21 8.06 -0.95
CA LYS A 229 2.32 7.36 -0.29
C LYS A 229 3.24 8.33 0.45
N LEU A 230 3.50 9.51 -0.11
CA LEU A 230 4.29 10.57 0.51
C LEU A 230 3.58 11.16 1.74
N CYS A 231 2.29 11.46 1.66
CA CYS A 231 1.47 11.94 2.78
C CYS A 231 1.43 10.99 4.00
N HIS A 232 1.66 9.68 3.79
CA HIS A 232 1.80 8.71 4.89
C HIS A 232 3.21 8.63 5.49
N LEU A 233 4.22 9.20 4.82
CA LEU A 233 5.63 9.08 5.18
C LEU A 233 6.19 10.39 5.75
N SER A 234 5.70 11.54 5.31
CA SER A 234 6.10 12.87 5.77
C SER A 234 4.87 13.75 6.00
N VAL A 235 4.85 14.47 7.13
CA VAL A 235 3.85 15.51 7.44
C VAL A 235 4.16 16.79 6.65
N ASP A 236 5.44 17.12 6.48
CA ASP A 236 5.89 18.28 5.71
C ASP A 236 5.41 18.19 4.25
N ALA A 237 5.41 16.98 3.68
CA ALA A 237 4.84 16.72 2.37
C ALA A 237 3.32 16.98 2.32
N VAL A 238 2.56 16.68 3.39
CA VAL A 238 1.12 16.99 3.47
C VAL A 238 0.91 18.51 3.43
N GLU A 239 1.61 19.25 4.29
CA GLU A 239 1.47 20.72 4.36
C GLU A 239 1.83 21.37 3.01
N LEU A 240 2.92 20.95 2.40
CA LEU A 240 3.41 21.45 1.12
C LEU A 240 2.45 21.10 -0.04
N PHE A 241 1.90 19.88 -0.10
CA PHE A 241 0.88 19.54 -1.09
C PHE A 241 -0.41 20.36 -0.92
N LEU A 242 -0.85 20.63 0.32
CA LEU A 242 -2.02 21.46 0.60
C LEU A 242 -1.81 22.91 0.17
N HIS A 243 -0.66 23.51 0.54
CA HIS A 243 -0.30 24.88 0.15
C HIS A 243 -0.24 25.09 -1.37
N HIS A 244 0.09 24.04 -2.14
CA HIS A 244 0.21 24.09 -3.59
C HIS A 244 -1.02 23.53 -4.36
N GLY A 245 -2.14 23.26 -3.68
CA GLY A 245 -3.42 22.99 -4.34
C GLY A 245 -3.63 21.53 -4.79
N ILE A 246 -3.14 20.55 -4.02
CA ILE A 246 -3.42 19.13 -4.29
C ILE A 246 -4.93 18.82 -4.35
N ILE A 247 -5.75 19.44 -3.50
CA ILE A 247 -7.21 19.15 -3.43
C ILE A 247 -7.90 19.53 -4.75
N PRO A 248 -7.82 20.77 -5.28
CA PRO A 248 -8.30 21.11 -6.62
C PRO A 248 -7.75 20.20 -7.74
N THR A 249 -6.47 19.83 -7.65
CA THR A 249 -5.82 18.97 -8.66
C THR A 249 -6.45 17.58 -8.72
N VAL A 250 -6.66 16.95 -7.57
CA VAL A 250 -7.31 15.63 -7.48
C VAL A 250 -8.81 15.72 -7.81
N ALA A 251 -9.47 16.81 -7.43
CA ALA A 251 -10.87 17.07 -7.80
C ALA A 251 -11.05 17.18 -9.33
N HIS A 252 -10.12 17.85 -10.01
CA HIS A 252 -10.11 17.93 -11.47
C HIS A 252 -9.89 16.55 -12.11
N ALA A 253 -8.99 15.71 -11.57
CA ALA A 253 -8.82 14.34 -12.05
C ALA A 253 -10.10 13.47 -11.90
N LEU A 254 -10.81 13.60 -10.77
CA LEU A 254 -12.09 12.93 -10.53
C LEU A 254 -13.17 13.36 -11.54
N LEU A 255 -13.24 14.66 -11.86
CA LEU A 255 -14.14 15.22 -12.88
C LEU A 255 -13.83 14.78 -14.30
N SER A 256 -12.54 14.73 -14.67
CA SER A 256 -12.12 14.47 -16.05
C SER A 256 -12.24 13.00 -16.45
N PHE A 257 -12.22 12.08 -15.48
CA PHE A 257 -12.23 10.63 -15.73
C PHE A 257 -13.24 9.89 -14.85
N PRO A 258 -14.55 10.21 -14.92
CA PRO A 258 -15.57 9.64 -14.05
C PRO A 258 -15.70 8.12 -14.19
N GLU A 259 -15.47 7.58 -15.39
CA GLU A 259 -15.58 6.15 -15.72
C GLU A 259 -14.31 5.33 -15.42
N ASP A 260 -13.17 5.94 -15.10
CA ASP A 260 -11.93 5.20 -14.82
C ASP A 260 -11.88 4.74 -13.35
N ALA A 261 -12.37 3.53 -13.09
CA ALA A 261 -12.41 2.94 -11.75
C ALA A 261 -11.03 2.88 -11.04
N ILE A 262 -9.91 2.84 -11.77
CA ILE A 262 -8.57 2.79 -11.17
C ILE A 262 -8.16 4.19 -10.74
N LEU A 263 -8.30 5.17 -11.63
CA LEU A 263 -8.01 6.57 -11.30
C LEU A 263 -8.92 7.07 -10.18
N GLN A 264 -10.23 6.81 -10.26
CA GLN A 264 -11.20 7.14 -9.20
C GLN A 264 -10.77 6.55 -7.84
N ALA A 265 -10.42 5.26 -7.77
CA ALA A 265 -9.94 4.64 -6.52
C ALA A 265 -8.65 5.30 -6.01
N SER A 266 -7.70 5.62 -6.90
CA SER A 266 -6.43 6.25 -6.52
C SER A 266 -6.62 7.68 -6.00
N ALA A 267 -7.51 8.45 -6.65
CA ALA A 267 -7.84 9.82 -6.31
C ALA A 267 -8.59 9.90 -4.98
N CYS A 268 -9.68 9.13 -4.80
CA CYS A 268 -10.37 9.00 -3.51
C CYS A 268 -9.42 8.55 -2.40
N GLY A 269 -8.51 7.61 -2.68
CA GLY A 269 -7.49 7.17 -1.72
C GLY A 269 -6.50 8.26 -1.33
N CYS A 270 -6.16 9.17 -2.24
CA CYS A 270 -5.34 10.34 -1.95
C CYS A 270 -6.10 11.33 -1.06
N LEU A 271 -7.36 11.63 -1.39
CA LEU A 271 -8.22 12.53 -0.61
C LEU A 271 -8.46 12.01 0.82
N ALA A 272 -8.73 10.71 0.98
CA ALA A 272 -8.92 10.09 2.28
C ALA A 272 -7.72 10.32 3.22
N VAL A 273 -6.49 10.17 2.71
CA VAL A 273 -5.27 10.38 3.51
C VAL A 273 -5.09 11.84 3.91
N LEU A 274 -5.40 12.80 3.03
CA LEU A 274 -5.38 14.22 3.39
C LEU A 274 -6.33 14.47 4.58
N THR A 275 -7.58 14.01 4.49
CA THR A 275 -8.55 14.19 5.60
C THR A 275 -8.21 13.45 6.89
N GLN A 276 -7.42 12.37 6.83
CA GLN A 276 -6.95 11.64 8.01
C GLN A 276 -5.68 12.24 8.63
N THR A 277 -4.92 13.02 7.87
CA THR A 277 -3.63 13.61 8.29
C THR A 277 -3.75 15.07 8.73
N SER A 278 -4.75 15.82 8.22
CA SER A 278 -4.93 17.23 8.54
C SER A 278 -6.42 17.62 8.62
N GLU A 279 -6.85 18.14 9.78
CA GLU A 279 -8.19 18.74 9.93
C GLU A 279 -8.33 20.03 9.09
N VAL A 280 -7.23 20.73 8.76
CA VAL A 280 -7.27 21.89 7.85
C VAL A 280 -7.73 21.44 6.46
N SER A 281 -7.09 20.41 5.91
CA SER A 281 -7.47 19.87 4.59
C SER A 281 -8.92 19.40 4.53
N LYS A 282 -9.40 18.77 5.60
CA LYS A 282 -10.78 18.31 5.73
C LYS A 282 -11.76 19.47 5.74
N ASN A 283 -11.47 20.54 6.48
CA ASN A 283 -12.29 21.75 6.47
C ASN A 283 -12.26 22.44 5.09
N ASP A 284 -11.11 22.52 4.43
CA ASP A 284 -10.99 23.06 3.07
C ASP A 284 -11.84 22.25 2.08
N MET A 285 -11.79 20.91 2.15
CA MET A 285 -12.58 20.00 1.29
C MET A 285 -14.09 20.08 1.54
N LEU A 286 -14.51 20.41 2.77
CA LEU A 286 -15.91 20.65 3.12
C LEU A 286 -16.38 22.06 2.75
N ALA A 287 -15.48 23.04 2.67
CA ALA A 287 -15.76 24.42 2.28
C ALA A 287 -15.67 24.66 0.75
N MET A 288 -15.17 23.69 -0.02
CA MET A 288 -15.15 23.74 -1.48
C MET A 288 -16.54 23.41 -2.05
N ASP A 289 -17.25 24.44 -2.51
CA ASP A 289 -18.54 24.31 -3.18
C ASP A 289 -18.41 23.80 -4.62
N GLU A 290 -17.42 24.30 -5.38
CA GLU A 290 -17.26 24.01 -6.81
C GLU A 290 -15.80 23.66 -7.20
N PRO A 291 -15.51 22.42 -7.65
CA PRO A 291 -16.38 21.25 -7.57
C PRO A 291 -16.46 20.71 -6.14
N SER A 292 -17.67 20.44 -5.65
CA SER A 292 -17.88 19.84 -4.32
C SER A 292 -17.21 18.47 -4.23
N ILE A 293 -16.20 18.36 -3.36
CA ILE A 293 -15.42 17.13 -3.20
C ILE A 293 -16.33 15.97 -2.76
N LEU A 294 -17.27 16.23 -1.85
CA LEU A 294 -18.29 15.27 -1.43
C LEU A 294 -19.17 14.83 -2.61
N GLY A 295 -19.60 15.79 -3.45
CA GLY A 295 -20.36 15.51 -4.68
C GLY A 295 -19.59 14.60 -5.67
N LEU A 296 -18.29 14.84 -5.84
CA LEU A 296 -17.43 14.01 -6.69
C LEU A 296 -17.30 12.58 -6.15
N VAL A 297 -17.05 12.42 -4.84
CA VAL A 297 -16.92 11.10 -4.21
C VAL A 297 -18.23 10.31 -4.27
N LEU A 298 -19.38 10.96 -4.03
CA LEU A 298 -20.70 10.34 -4.16
C LEU A 298 -21.03 9.96 -5.62
N THR A 299 -20.65 10.80 -6.58
CA THR A 299 -20.80 10.50 -8.01
C THR A 299 -19.95 9.29 -8.42
N SER A 300 -18.70 9.25 -7.94
CA SER A 300 -17.79 8.12 -8.14
C SER A 300 -18.38 6.81 -7.61
N LEU A 301 -18.92 6.82 -6.38
CA LEU A 301 -19.62 5.67 -5.79
C LEU A 301 -20.85 5.23 -6.60
N ALA A 302 -21.60 6.17 -7.17
CA ALA A 302 -22.79 5.88 -7.96
C ALA A 302 -22.46 5.22 -9.31
N ILE A 303 -21.44 5.72 -10.01
CA ILE A 303 -20.94 5.15 -11.27
C ILE A 303 -20.32 3.76 -11.01
N HIS A 304 -19.43 3.69 -10.02
CA HIS A 304 -18.69 2.46 -9.66
C HIS A 304 -19.43 1.57 -8.67
N ARG A 305 -20.76 1.56 -8.70
CA ARG A 305 -21.59 0.73 -7.80
C ARG A 305 -21.51 -0.76 -8.12
N GLU A 306 -21.27 -1.12 -9.39
CA GLU A 306 -21.30 -2.51 -9.85
C GLU A 306 -20.08 -3.30 -9.37
N TYR A 307 -20.30 -4.54 -8.93
CA TYR A 307 -19.34 -5.26 -8.09
C TYR A 307 -18.17 -5.85 -8.90
N SER A 308 -17.00 -5.21 -8.81
CA SER A 308 -15.73 -5.68 -9.37
C SER A 308 -14.58 -5.46 -8.37
N ASN A 309 -13.43 -6.08 -8.59
CA ASN A 309 -12.26 -5.90 -7.71
C ASN A 309 -11.68 -4.47 -7.74
N LEU A 310 -11.94 -3.71 -8.81
CA LEU A 310 -11.49 -2.31 -8.96
C LEU A 310 -12.49 -1.38 -8.28
N THR A 311 -13.78 -1.51 -8.59
CA THR A 311 -14.84 -0.73 -7.97
C THR A 311 -14.95 -0.95 -6.46
N ARG A 312 -14.60 -2.14 -5.94
CA ARG A 312 -14.44 -2.37 -4.50
C ARG A 312 -13.34 -1.49 -3.86
N GLN A 313 -12.29 -1.11 -4.59
CA GLN A 313 -11.28 -0.17 -4.09
C GLN A 313 -11.78 1.28 -4.13
N VAL A 314 -12.57 1.66 -5.14
CA VAL A 314 -13.30 2.94 -5.15
C VAL A 314 -14.17 3.04 -3.89
N GLN A 315 -14.99 2.01 -3.64
CA GLN A 315 -15.85 1.92 -2.45
C GLN A 315 -15.05 1.96 -1.15
N ILE A 316 -13.97 1.19 -1.01
CA ILE A 316 -13.13 1.22 0.20
C ILE A 316 -12.53 2.62 0.43
N TYR A 317 -12.01 3.30 -0.59
CA TYR A 317 -11.35 4.59 -0.37
C TYR A 317 -12.30 5.78 -0.27
N ALA A 318 -13.45 5.73 -0.94
CA ALA A 318 -14.55 6.66 -0.72
C ALA A 318 -15.15 6.49 0.69
N CYS A 319 -15.35 5.26 1.17
CA CYS A 319 -15.91 4.95 2.49
C CYS A 319 -14.87 4.89 3.64
N GLU A 320 -13.55 4.84 3.37
CA GLU A 320 -12.52 5.26 4.35
C GLU A 320 -12.66 6.77 4.64
N GLY A 321 -13.38 7.50 3.78
CA GLY A 321 -13.96 8.81 4.02
C GLY A 321 -15.29 8.82 4.80
N GLU A 322 -15.80 7.71 5.38
CA GLU A 322 -16.94 7.79 6.32
C GLU A 322 -16.57 8.48 7.66
N ALA A 323 -15.29 8.84 7.85
CA ALA A 323 -14.89 9.85 8.84
C ALA A 323 -15.39 11.27 8.53
N TRP A 324 -15.90 11.53 7.31
CA TRP A 324 -16.38 12.85 6.88
C TRP A 324 -17.78 13.15 7.43
N SER A 325 -18.59 12.12 7.69
CA SER A 325 -19.97 12.25 8.19
C SER A 325 -20.09 12.31 9.73
N CYS A 326 -19.00 12.22 10.48
CA CYS A 326 -19.01 12.41 11.94
C CYS A 326 -18.95 13.87 12.42
N VAL A 327 -19.10 14.85 11.52
CA VAL A 327 -19.05 16.31 11.82
C VAL A 327 -20.27 17.06 11.27
N THR A 328 -21.41 16.37 11.09
CA THR A 328 -22.73 16.96 10.87
C THR A 328 -23.71 16.46 11.93
#